data_AF-A0A1X0VFA6-F1
#
_entry.id   AF-A0A1X0VFA6-F1
#
_cell.length_a   1.000
_cell.length_b   1.000
_cell.length_c   1.000
_cell.angle_alpha   90.00
_cell.angle_beta   90.00
_cell.angle_gamma   90.00
#
_symmetry.space_group_name_H-M   'P 1'
#
loop_
_entity.id
_entity.type
_entity.pdbx_description
1 polymer ?
#
loop_
_entity_poly.entity_id
_entity_poly.type
_entity_poly.pdbx_seq_one_letter_code
_entity_poly.pdbx_strand_id
1 'polypeptide(L)'
;MIAYLELLNQWAKKFETTSDILFKIQAAQEAMICLNQHQLPKSNLPLLSFSERDIFSNFALMPLDDDLAMFRQEIITTFGLWHIPNQQWLMDLHHFISGRSVLEIMAGNAVISAGLRQLNDQVASTDNFDWRGQDILAPEPWTYVEQEDALKSVKQRTFDVLILSWAPDTQNIDWQVLTALRSKGFTGDFIVIGEQNGVTNSPDFWQNAILSEPEILNQNHQPFDTIKDAVWLVK
;
A
#
# COMPACT_ATOMS: atom_id res chain seq x y z
N MET A 1 -6.93 -23.60 2.93
CA MET A 1 -6.18 -22.77 3.89
C MET A 1 -4.94 -22.29 3.16
N ILE A 2 -4.56 -21.01 3.29
CA ILE A 2 -3.39 -20.47 2.59
C ILE A 2 -2.15 -21.16 3.16
N ALA A 3 -1.29 -21.74 2.31
CA ALA A 3 -0.15 -22.57 2.75
C ALA A 3 0.80 -21.79 3.66
N TYR A 4 1.02 -20.50 3.39
CA TYR A 4 1.85 -19.65 4.23
C TYR A 4 1.23 -19.40 5.62
N LEU A 5 -0.10 -19.35 5.74
CA LEU A 5 -0.75 -19.25 7.05
C LEU A 5 -0.52 -20.53 7.90
N GLU A 6 -0.47 -21.70 7.27
CA GLU A 6 -0.10 -22.95 7.94
C GLU A 6 1.35 -22.95 8.41
N LEU A 7 2.27 -22.39 7.62
CA LEU A 7 3.67 -22.18 8.00
C LEU A 7 3.77 -21.28 9.24
N LEU A 8 3.09 -20.12 9.23
CA LEU A 8 3.06 -19.23 10.40
C LEU A 8 2.46 -19.91 11.64
N ASN A 9 1.44 -20.76 11.48
CA ASN A 9 0.88 -21.54 12.60
C ASN A 9 1.91 -22.50 13.22
N GLN A 10 2.76 -23.12 12.41
CA GLN A 10 3.84 -23.98 12.90
C GLN A 10 4.87 -23.18 13.70
N TRP A 11 5.24 -21.99 13.21
CA TRP A 11 6.14 -21.08 13.91
C TRP A 11 5.55 -20.56 15.22
N ALA A 12 4.28 -20.15 15.22
CA ALA A 12 3.58 -19.69 16.42
C ALA A 12 3.59 -20.76 17.52
N LYS A 13 3.37 -22.03 17.15
CA LYS A 13 3.46 -23.16 18.07
C LYS A 13 4.88 -23.37 18.61
N LYS A 14 5.89 -23.25 17.75
CA LYS A 14 7.30 -23.42 18.14
C LYS A 14 7.79 -22.34 19.11
N PHE A 15 7.27 -21.12 18.98
CA PHE A 15 7.66 -19.96 19.80
C PHE A 15 6.57 -19.50 20.77
N GLU A 16 5.65 -20.40 21.16
CA GLU A 16 4.48 -20.06 21.99
C GLU A 16 4.84 -19.44 23.36
N THR A 17 6.05 -19.68 23.86
CA THR A 17 6.53 -19.19 25.15
C THR A 17 7.40 -17.93 25.06
N THR A 18 7.68 -17.41 23.86
CA THR A 18 8.49 -16.19 23.69
C THR A 18 7.64 -15.06 23.13
N SER A 19 7.17 -14.18 24.02
CA SER A 19 6.17 -13.14 23.73
C SER A 19 6.48 -12.30 22.50
N ASP A 20 7.71 -11.83 22.36
CA ASP A 20 8.05 -10.84 21.32
C ASP A 20 8.15 -11.48 19.93
N ILE A 21 8.65 -12.72 19.86
CA ILE A 21 8.68 -13.49 18.62
C ILE A 21 7.26 -13.89 18.24
N LEU A 22 6.48 -14.38 19.21
CA LEU A 22 5.09 -14.77 18.98
C LEU A 22 4.25 -13.59 18.49
N PHE A 23 4.47 -12.38 19.02
CA PHE A 23 3.80 -11.16 18.59
C PHE A 23 4.05 -10.85 17.11
N LYS A 24 5.30 -10.93 16.63
CA LYS A 24 5.63 -10.72 15.21
C LYS A 24 4.91 -11.74 14.31
N ILE A 25 4.93 -13.02 14.69
CA ILE A 25 4.26 -14.10 13.94
C ILE A 25 2.75 -13.86 13.91
N GLN A 26 2.15 -13.55 15.06
CA GLN A 26 0.71 -13.30 15.17
C GLN A 26 0.27 -12.07 14.38
N ALA A 27 1.08 -11.01 14.32
CA ALA A 27 0.78 -9.84 13.50
C ALA A 27 0.74 -10.20 12.00
N ALA A 28 1.69 -11.01 11.52
CA ALA A 28 1.67 -11.52 10.14
C ALA A 28 0.45 -12.43 9.87
N GLN A 29 0.08 -13.30 10.83
CA GLN A 29 -1.12 -14.13 10.74
C GLN A 29 -2.39 -13.30 10.67
N GLU A 30 -2.53 -12.31 11.56
CA GLU A 30 -3.70 -11.42 11.62
C GLU A 30 -3.84 -10.65 10.30
N ALA A 31 -2.73 -10.12 9.76
CA ALA A 31 -2.77 -9.45 8.46
C ALA A 31 -3.25 -10.38 7.34
N MET A 32 -2.72 -11.60 7.23
CA MET A 32 -3.19 -12.58 6.24
C MET A 32 -4.69 -12.90 6.39
N ILE A 33 -5.16 -13.06 7.63
CA ILE A 33 -6.57 -13.36 7.92
C ILE A 33 -7.47 -12.18 7.53
N CYS A 34 -7.08 -10.96 7.90
CA CYS A 34 -7.79 -9.73 7.54
C CYS A 34 -7.89 -9.58 6.01
N LEU A 35 -6.77 -9.69 5.30
CA LEU A 35 -6.72 -9.51 3.85
C LEU A 35 -7.56 -10.57 3.12
N ASN A 36 -7.53 -11.82 3.58
CA ASN A 36 -8.38 -12.90 3.07
C ASN A 36 -9.89 -12.66 3.29
N GLN A 37 -10.26 -11.73 4.16
CA GLN A 37 -11.64 -11.31 4.41
C GLN A 37 -11.97 -9.96 3.77
N HIS A 38 -11.09 -9.42 2.91
CA HIS A 38 -11.16 -8.06 2.38
C HIS A 38 -11.28 -6.99 3.47
N GLN A 39 -10.51 -7.17 4.55
CA GLN A 39 -10.39 -6.24 5.66
C GLN A 39 -8.93 -5.82 5.83
N LEU A 40 -8.72 -4.58 6.28
CA LEU A 40 -7.39 -4.12 6.63
C LEU A 40 -7.01 -4.48 8.07
N PRO A 41 -5.72 -4.71 8.36
CA PRO A 41 -5.22 -4.72 9.73
C PRO A 41 -5.59 -3.43 10.46
N LYS A 42 -5.81 -3.51 11.77
CA LYS A 42 -6.21 -2.33 12.58
C LYS A 42 -5.11 -1.28 12.65
N SER A 43 -3.86 -1.72 12.80
CA SER A 43 -2.68 -0.88 12.97
C SER A 43 -1.52 -1.43 12.13
N ASN A 44 -0.41 -0.71 12.14
CA ASN A 44 0.80 -1.14 11.45
C ASN A 44 1.30 -2.50 11.94
N LEU A 45 1.89 -3.24 10.99
CA LEU A 45 2.68 -4.43 11.29
C LEU A 45 3.94 -4.03 12.07
N PRO A 46 4.39 -4.84 13.04
CA PRO A 46 5.71 -4.65 13.59
C PRO A 46 6.76 -4.93 12.52
N LEU A 47 7.97 -4.40 12.70
CA LEU A 47 9.13 -4.85 11.94
C LEU A 47 9.24 -6.38 12.12
N LEU A 48 9.12 -7.15 11.05
CA LEU A 48 9.09 -8.62 11.14
C LEU A 48 10.49 -9.22 11.27
N SER A 49 11.51 -8.58 10.68
CA SER A 49 12.89 -9.05 10.72
C SER A 49 13.48 -9.07 12.12
N PHE A 50 14.47 -9.93 12.30
CA PHE A 50 15.28 -10.02 13.51
C PHE A 50 16.63 -9.32 13.30
N SER A 51 17.15 -8.69 14.35
CA SER A 51 18.51 -8.15 14.27
C SER A 51 19.55 -9.27 14.29
N GLU A 52 20.75 -9.00 13.78
CA GLU A 52 21.87 -9.95 13.89
C GLU A 52 22.08 -10.40 15.35
N ARG A 53 21.94 -9.47 16.30
CA ARG A 53 22.05 -9.75 17.73
C ARG A 53 20.98 -10.74 18.22
N ASP A 54 19.75 -10.60 17.75
CA ASP A 54 18.65 -11.52 18.10
C ASP A 54 18.98 -12.93 17.57
N ILE A 55 19.41 -13.01 16.31
CA ILE A 55 19.77 -14.27 15.65
C ILE A 55 20.97 -14.95 16.34
N PHE A 56 22.02 -14.20 16.70
CA PHE A 56 23.16 -14.73 17.44
C PHE A 56 22.78 -15.22 18.84
N SER A 57 21.76 -14.62 19.45
CA SER A 57 21.25 -15.03 20.76
C SER A 57 20.38 -16.29 20.68
N ASN A 58 19.74 -16.53 19.53
CA ASN A 58 18.93 -17.71 19.28
C ASN A 58 18.92 -18.09 17.79
N PHE A 59 19.81 -19.01 17.39
CA PHE A 59 19.92 -19.46 16.00
C PHE A 59 18.65 -20.12 15.44
N ALA A 60 17.71 -20.55 16.28
CA ALA A 60 16.42 -21.06 15.81
C ALA A 60 15.57 -19.97 15.12
N LEU A 61 15.94 -18.69 15.25
CA LEU A 61 15.31 -17.56 14.56
C LEU A 61 15.73 -17.46 13.10
N MET A 62 16.90 -17.96 12.71
CA MET A 62 17.36 -17.85 11.32
C MET A 62 16.35 -18.39 10.30
N PRO A 63 15.84 -19.64 10.42
CA PRO A 63 14.80 -20.11 9.50
C PRO A 63 13.47 -19.36 9.60
N LEU A 64 13.14 -18.79 10.77
CA LEU A 64 11.93 -17.97 10.90
C LEU A 64 12.12 -16.61 10.20
N ASP A 65 13.31 -16.02 10.31
CA ASP A 65 13.66 -14.75 9.67
C ASP A 65 13.59 -14.89 8.14
N ASP A 66 14.14 -15.98 7.60
CA ASP A 66 14.04 -16.33 6.17
C ASP A 66 12.56 -16.42 5.72
N ASP A 67 11.72 -17.10 6.51
CA ASP A 67 10.29 -17.26 6.19
C ASP A 67 9.53 -15.92 6.29
N LEU A 68 9.81 -15.09 7.30
CA LEU A 68 9.20 -13.77 7.47
C LEU A 68 9.67 -12.77 6.40
N ALA A 69 10.90 -12.89 5.90
CA ALA A 69 11.38 -12.09 4.78
C ALA A 69 10.56 -12.34 3.49
N MET A 70 9.97 -13.54 3.35
CA MET A 70 9.08 -13.88 2.24
C MET A 70 7.66 -13.32 2.40
N PHE A 71 7.31 -12.73 3.54
CA PHE A 71 5.96 -12.27 3.83
C PHE A 71 5.42 -11.28 2.80
N ARG A 72 6.25 -10.32 2.39
CA ARG A 72 5.90 -9.37 1.34
C ARG A 72 5.54 -10.07 0.03
N GLN A 73 6.36 -11.03 -0.40
CA GLN A 73 6.09 -11.76 -1.63
C GLN A 73 4.77 -12.54 -1.53
N GLU A 74 4.50 -13.18 -0.40
CA GLU A 74 3.25 -13.91 -0.18
C GLU A 74 2.03 -12.98 -0.30
N ILE A 75 2.11 -11.77 0.25
CA ILE A 75 1.01 -10.79 0.18
C ILE A 75 0.75 -10.36 -1.27
N ILE A 76 1.81 -10.15 -2.06
CA ILE A 76 1.70 -9.81 -3.47
C ILE A 76 1.10 -10.97 -4.26
N THR A 77 1.62 -12.19 -4.12
CA THR A 77 1.19 -13.34 -4.93
C THR A 77 -0.19 -13.87 -4.54
N THR A 78 -0.60 -13.68 -3.28
CA THR A 78 -1.89 -14.13 -2.77
C THR A 78 -2.99 -13.11 -2.99
N PHE A 79 -2.71 -11.82 -2.74
CA PHE A 79 -3.73 -10.76 -2.73
C PHE A 79 -3.54 -9.68 -3.79
N GLY A 80 -2.43 -9.69 -4.54
CA GLY A 80 -2.12 -8.64 -5.51
C GLY A 80 -1.91 -7.27 -4.85
N LEU A 81 -1.29 -7.25 -3.66
CA LEU A 81 -1.06 -6.05 -2.87
C LEU A 81 0.43 -5.79 -2.68
N TRP A 82 0.92 -4.65 -3.17
CA TRP A 82 2.31 -4.21 -3.02
C TRP A 82 2.53 -3.35 -1.77
N HIS A 83 1.50 -3.06 -1.00
CA HIS A 83 1.58 -2.39 0.30
C HIS A 83 0.38 -2.83 1.15
N ILE A 84 0.55 -2.88 2.48
CA ILE A 84 -0.53 -3.24 3.42
C ILE A 84 -0.93 -1.99 4.19
N PRO A 85 -1.94 -1.25 3.74
CA PRO A 85 -2.46 -0.13 4.52
C PRO A 85 -3.18 -0.66 5.77
N ASN A 86 -3.39 0.20 6.75
CA ASN A 86 -4.10 -0.13 7.98
C ASN A 86 -5.30 0.78 8.20
N GLN A 87 -6.21 0.38 9.09
CA GLN A 87 -7.45 1.11 9.37
C GLN A 87 -7.18 2.49 9.99
N GLN A 88 -6.17 2.66 10.85
CA GLN A 88 -5.83 3.97 11.43
C GLN A 88 -5.38 4.96 10.35
N TRP A 89 -4.54 4.52 9.41
CA TRP A 89 -4.11 5.36 8.30
C TRP A 89 -5.27 5.69 7.34
N LEU A 90 -6.19 4.76 7.08
CA LEU A 90 -7.40 5.08 6.32
C LEU A 90 -8.26 6.15 7.01
N MET A 91 -8.33 6.15 8.34
CA MET A 91 -9.04 7.20 9.09
C MET A 91 -8.36 8.55 8.93
N ASP A 92 -7.02 8.60 8.94
CA ASP A 92 -6.26 9.82 8.67
C ASP A 92 -6.59 10.38 7.28
N LEU A 93 -6.58 9.50 6.27
CA LEU A 93 -6.89 9.85 4.89
C LEU A 93 -8.35 10.31 4.73
N HIS A 94 -9.30 9.62 5.34
CA HIS A 94 -10.72 10.00 5.38
C HIS A 94 -10.92 11.40 5.99
N HIS A 95 -10.29 11.66 7.14
CA HIS A 95 -10.35 12.96 7.79
C HIS A 95 -9.69 14.06 6.96
N PHE A 96 -8.58 13.77 6.27
CA PHE A 96 -7.96 14.71 5.35
C PHE A 96 -8.86 15.01 4.15
N ILE A 97 -9.45 13.98 3.53
CA ILE A 97 -10.38 14.13 2.40
C ILE A 97 -11.59 14.97 2.82
N SER A 98 -12.12 14.76 4.03
CA SER A 98 -13.18 15.59 4.62
C SER A 98 -14.41 15.74 3.71
N GLY A 99 -14.85 14.64 3.09
CA GLY A 99 -16.05 14.57 2.24
C GLY A 99 -15.89 15.14 0.83
N ARG A 100 -14.68 15.55 0.44
CA ARG A 100 -14.35 15.98 -0.92
C ARG A 100 -14.38 14.81 -1.91
N SER A 101 -14.67 15.09 -3.18
CA SER A 101 -14.72 14.04 -4.22
C SER A 101 -13.32 13.57 -4.58
N VAL A 102 -13.11 12.24 -4.62
CA VAL A 102 -11.79 11.63 -4.82
C VAL A 102 -11.76 10.83 -6.12
N LEU A 103 -10.67 10.98 -6.86
CA LEU A 103 -10.24 10.03 -7.88
C LEU A 103 -8.98 9.32 -7.39
N GLU A 104 -9.02 7.99 -7.28
CA GLU A 104 -7.82 7.15 -7.14
C GLU A 104 -7.44 6.61 -8.53
N ILE A 105 -6.21 6.87 -8.96
CA ILE A 105 -5.60 6.28 -10.16
C ILE A 105 -4.53 5.28 -9.76
N MET A 106 -4.32 4.27 -10.60
CA MET A 106 -3.41 3.15 -10.32
C MET A 106 -3.82 2.41 -9.04
N ALA A 107 -5.14 2.22 -8.90
CA ALA A 107 -5.72 1.69 -7.68
C ALA A 107 -5.32 0.23 -7.38
N GLY A 108 -4.78 -0.51 -8.36
CA GLY A 108 -4.53 -1.94 -8.26
C GLY A 108 -5.81 -2.69 -7.87
N ASN A 109 -5.76 -3.49 -6.81
CA ASN A 109 -6.94 -4.13 -6.23
C ASN A 109 -7.83 -3.19 -5.38
N ALA A 110 -7.59 -1.89 -5.42
CA ALA A 110 -8.42 -0.81 -4.88
C ALA A 110 -8.76 -0.95 -3.40
N VAL A 111 -7.77 -1.37 -2.61
CA VAL A 111 -7.90 -1.54 -1.16
C VAL A 111 -8.15 -0.21 -0.45
N ILE A 112 -7.47 0.86 -0.89
CA ILE A 112 -7.68 2.22 -0.34
C ILE A 112 -9.09 2.69 -0.65
N SER A 113 -9.50 2.68 -1.93
CA SER A 113 -10.87 3.00 -2.34
C SER A 113 -11.94 2.17 -1.63
N ALA A 114 -11.73 0.87 -1.45
CA ALA A 114 -12.68 0.02 -0.75
C ALA A 114 -12.88 0.48 0.70
N GLY A 115 -11.79 0.77 1.41
CA GLY A 115 -11.85 1.26 2.78
C GLY A 115 -12.46 2.65 2.92
N LEU A 116 -12.07 3.60 2.06
CA LEU A 116 -12.66 4.95 2.05
C LEU A 116 -14.17 4.92 1.73
N ARG A 117 -14.61 4.07 0.78
CA ARG A 117 -16.05 3.88 0.50
C ARG A 117 -16.82 3.30 1.69
N GLN A 118 -16.21 2.42 2.48
CA GLN A 118 -16.82 1.93 3.73
C GLN A 118 -16.98 3.05 4.78
N LEU A 119 -16.12 4.08 4.74
CA LEU A 119 -16.24 5.29 5.54
C LEU A 119 -17.18 6.34 4.93
N ASN A 120 -17.87 6.00 3.83
CA ASN A 120 -18.80 6.85 3.07
C ASN A 120 -18.16 7.97 2.25
N ASP A 121 -16.85 7.88 1.94
CA ASP A 121 -16.22 8.81 1.01
C ASP A 121 -16.66 8.58 -0.43
N GLN A 122 -16.72 9.67 -1.21
CA GLN A 122 -17.03 9.64 -2.63
C GLN A 122 -15.76 9.38 -3.44
N VAL A 123 -15.44 8.10 -3.64
CA VAL A 123 -14.21 7.69 -4.34
C VAL A 123 -14.52 7.00 -5.66
N ALA A 124 -14.04 7.56 -6.77
CA ALA A 124 -13.91 6.87 -8.06
C ALA A 124 -12.51 6.26 -8.15
N SER A 125 -12.39 5.04 -8.70
CA SER A 125 -11.11 4.33 -8.77
C SER A 125 -10.88 3.75 -10.15
N THR A 126 -9.67 3.94 -10.68
CA THR A 126 -9.29 3.49 -12.02
C THR A 126 -7.93 2.80 -12.00
N ASP A 127 -7.80 1.74 -12.78
CA ASP A 127 -6.53 1.02 -13.01
C ASP A 127 -6.55 0.43 -14.42
N ASN A 128 -5.41 0.28 -15.08
CA ASN A 128 -5.37 -0.35 -16.41
C ASN A 128 -5.14 -1.88 -16.35
N PHE A 129 -4.74 -2.39 -15.19
CA PHE A 129 -4.42 -3.78 -14.87
C PHE A 129 -3.26 -4.38 -15.68
N ASP A 130 -2.30 -3.57 -16.14
CA ASP A 130 -1.13 -4.06 -16.89
C ASP A 130 -0.18 -4.93 -16.05
N TRP A 131 -0.35 -4.93 -14.72
CA TRP A 131 0.34 -5.81 -13.78
C TRP A 131 -0.22 -7.24 -13.74
N ARG A 132 -1.36 -7.49 -14.40
CA ARG A 132 -1.94 -8.82 -14.52
C ARG A 132 -0.95 -9.81 -15.14
N GLY A 133 -0.76 -10.96 -14.49
CA GLY A 133 0.10 -12.02 -14.97
C GLY A 133 1.59 -11.80 -14.68
N GLN A 134 1.95 -10.75 -13.93
CA GLN A 134 3.30 -10.56 -13.39
C GLN A 134 3.46 -11.41 -12.12
N ASP A 135 3.07 -10.88 -10.95
CA ASP A 135 3.16 -11.60 -9.67
C ASP A 135 1.89 -12.40 -9.32
N ILE A 136 0.75 -12.02 -9.90
CA ILE A 136 -0.55 -12.64 -9.67
C ILE A 136 -1.29 -12.86 -10.99
N LEU A 137 -2.03 -13.96 -11.09
CA LEU A 137 -2.64 -14.42 -12.34
C LEU A 137 -3.73 -13.46 -12.86
N ALA A 138 -4.51 -12.88 -11.97
CA ALA A 138 -5.60 -11.98 -12.30
C ALA A 138 -5.82 -10.95 -11.17
N PRO A 139 -6.23 -9.72 -11.51
CA PRO A 139 -6.73 -8.78 -10.51
C PRO A 139 -7.96 -9.31 -9.79
N GLU A 140 -8.04 -9.01 -8.49
CA GLU A 140 -9.20 -9.29 -7.63
C GLU A 140 -9.52 -8.05 -6.79
N PRO A 141 -10.12 -7.00 -7.40
CA PRO A 141 -10.37 -5.76 -6.69
C PRO A 141 -11.39 -5.93 -5.56
N TRP A 142 -11.14 -5.27 -4.42
CA TRP A 142 -12.02 -5.29 -3.25
C TRP A 142 -13.30 -4.46 -3.45
N THR A 143 -13.31 -3.61 -4.47
CA THR A 143 -14.43 -2.77 -4.84
C THR A 143 -14.40 -2.52 -6.35
N TYR A 144 -15.44 -1.89 -6.91
CA TYR A 144 -15.46 -1.58 -8.34
C TYR A 144 -14.29 -0.68 -8.73
N VAL A 145 -13.54 -1.09 -9.77
CA VAL A 145 -12.48 -0.32 -10.41
C VAL A 145 -12.80 -0.23 -11.89
N GLU A 146 -12.82 0.98 -12.40
CA GLU A 146 -13.00 1.19 -13.83
C GLU A 146 -11.68 0.91 -14.54
N GLN A 147 -11.70 0.02 -15.53
CA GLN A 147 -10.50 -0.29 -16.30
C GLN A 147 -10.18 0.86 -17.25
N GLU A 148 -9.29 1.75 -16.86
CA GLU A 148 -8.95 2.94 -17.62
C GLU A 148 -7.52 3.43 -17.38
N ASP A 149 -6.94 4.02 -18.43
CA ASP A 149 -5.67 4.72 -18.36
C ASP A 149 -5.72 5.92 -17.40
N ALA A 150 -4.64 6.12 -16.64
CA ALA A 150 -4.54 7.17 -15.63
C ALA A 150 -4.70 8.59 -16.23
N LEU A 151 -4.06 8.87 -17.37
CA LEU A 151 -4.14 10.19 -18.01
C LEU A 151 -5.52 10.47 -18.57
N LYS A 152 -6.14 9.46 -19.20
CA LYS A 152 -7.52 9.57 -19.66
C LYS A 152 -8.44 9.90 -18.49
N SER A 153 -8.24 9.23 -17.36
CA SER A 153 -9.05 9.43 -16.17
C SER A 153 -8.94 10.84 -15.59
N VAL A 154 -7.72 11.33 -15.46
CA VAL A 154 -7.41 12.68 -14.94
C VAL A 154 -7.96 13.79 -15.83
N LYS A 155 -8.08 13.55 -17.15
CA LYS A 155 -8.59 14.52 -18.13
C LYS A 155 -10.12 14.56 -18.21
N GLN A 156 -10.80 13.43 -17.98
CA GLN A 156 -12.24 13.30 -18.23
C GLN A 156 -13.10 13.47 -16.97
N ARG A 157 -12.53 13.29 -15.77
CA ARG A 157 -13.26 13.37 -14.51
C ARG A 157 -13.05 14.68 -13.79
N THR A 158 -14.06 15.07 -13.02
CA THR A 158 -13.98 16.15 -12.02
C THR A 158 -13.78 15.51 -10.66
N PHE A 159 -12.87 16.06 -9.87
CA PHE A 159 -12.52 15.62 -8.53
C PHE A 159 -11.87 16.78 -7.78
N ASP A 160 -11.92 16.73 -6.46
CA ASP A 160 -11.28 17.69 -5.57
C ASP A 160 -9.95 17.15 -5.01
N VAL A 161 -9.83 15.83 -4.93
CA VAL A 161 -8.63 15.11 -4.46
C VAL A 161 -8.26 14.05 -5.49
N LEU A 162 -6.99 14.01 -5.89
CA LEU A 162 -6.42 12.92 -6.68
C LEU A 162 -5.49 12.11 -5.78
N ILE A 163 -5.67 10.79 -5.74
CA ILE A 163 -4.72 9.85 -5.13
C ILE A 163 -4.03 9.10 -6.27
N LEU A 164 -2.71 9.10 -6.28
CA LEU A 164 -1.89 8.23 -7.12
C LEU A 164 -1.19 7.21 -6.23
N SER A 165 -1.58 5.94 -6.41
CA SER A 165 -1.12 4.82 -5.59
C SER A 165 0.03 4.10 -6.31
N TRP A 166 1.26 4.30 -5.83
CA TRP A 166 2.49 3.59 -6.25
C TRP A 166 2.62 3.37 -7.77
N ALA A 167 2.86 4.44 -8.56
CA ALA A 167 3.16 4.25 -9.98
C ALA A 167 4.46 3.45 -10.17
N PRO A 168 4.59 2.66 -11.25
CA PRO A 168 5.86 2.01 -11.58
C PRO A 168 6.93 3.05 -11.94
N ASP A 169 8.13 2.90 -11.39
CA ASP A 169 9.31 3.74 -11.66
C ASP A 169 9.87 3.57 -13.09
N THR A 170 9.52 2.46 -13.75
CA THR A 170 9.90 2.14 -15.13
C THR A 170 9.12 2.93 -16.19
N GLN A 171 8.11 3.69 -15.79
CA GLN A 171 7.28 4.50 -16.68
C GLN A 171 7.22 5.94 -16.20
N ASN A 172 6.83 6.86 -17.09
CA ASN A 172 6.80 8.30 -16.80
C ASN A 172 5.36 8.86 -16.77
N ILE A 173 4.41 8.03 -16.37
CA ILE A 173 2.97 8.31 -16.44
C ILE A 173 2.52 9.25 -15.32
N ASP A 174 3.12 9.12 -14.14
CA ASP A 174 2.99 10.00 -12.99
C ASP A 174 3.43 11.45 -13.28
N TRP A 175 4.56 11.65 -13.95
CA TRP A 175 5.02 12.96 -14.41
C TRP A 175 4.05 13.58 -15.42
N GLN A 176 3.52 12.76 -16.33
CA GLN A 176 2.51 13.21 -17.27
C GLN A 176 1.21 13.60 -16.56
N VAL A 177 0.80 12.86 -15.52
CA VAL A 177 -0.34 13.19 -14.66
C VAL A 177 -0.10 14.55 -14.01
N LEU A 178 1.04 14.76 -13.34
CA LEU A 178 1.39 16.03 -12.72
C LEU A 178 1.37 17.18 -13.73
N THR A 179 1.94 16.98 -14.91
CA THR A 179 1.94 17.97 -16.00
C THR A 179 0.53 18.30 -16.48
N ALA A 180 -0.35 17.30 -16.57
CA ALA A 180 -1.75 17.48 -16.95
C ALA A 180 -2.54 18.26 -15.88
N LEU A 181 -2.31 17.97 -14.58
CA LEU A 181 -2.90 18.71 -13.46
C LEU A 181 -2.48 20.19 -13.48
N ARG A 182 -1.18 20.46 -13.67
CA ARG A 182 -0.65 21.83 -13.77
C ARG A 182 -1.25 22.56 -14.97
N SER A 183 -1.31 21.90 -16.12
CA SER A 183 -1.84 22.49 -17.37
C SER A 183 -3.34 22.83 -17.28
N LYS A 184 -4.13 22.06 -16.53
CA LYS A 184 -5.55 22.35 -16.29
C LYS A 184 -5.80 23.34 -15.14
N GLY A 185 -4.74 23.83 -14.48
CA GLY A 185 -4.87 24.70 -13.31
C GLY A 185 -5.59 24.02 -12.15
N PHE A 186 -5.32 22.72 -11.92
CA PHE A 186 -5.91 21.99 -10.80
C PHE A 186 -5.49 22.64 -9.47
N THR A 187 -6.46 22.95 -8.62
CA THR A 187 -6.26 23.61 -7.32
C THR A 187 -6.59 22.72 -6.13
N GLY A 188 -7.05 21.49 -6.37
CA GLY A 188 -7.31 20.50 -5.35
C GLY A 188 -6.03 19.83 -4.82
N ASP A 189 -6.20 18.84 -3.96
CA ASP A 189 -5.07 18.11 -3.39
C ASP A 189 -4.65 16.97 -4.30
N PHE A 190 -3.36 16.90 -4.62
CA PHE A 190 -2.77 15.74 -5.28
C PHE A 190 -1.93 14.96 -4.26
N ILE A 191 -2.47 13.84 -3.82
CA ILE A 191 -1.86 12.89 -2.91
C ILE A 191 -1.12 11.84 -3.72
N VAL A 192 0.15 11.63 -3.42
CA VAL A 192 0.99 10.60 -4.03
C VAL A 192 1.54 9.71 -2.94
N ILE A 193 1.38 8.40 -3.11
CA ILE A 193 1.94 7.41 -2.20
C ILE A 193 3.13 6.74 -2.90
N GLY A 194 4.29 6.78 -2.26
CA GLY A 194 5.50 6.17 -2.80
C GLY A 194 6.78 6.57 -2.09
N GLU A 195 7.86 5.89 -2.48
CA GLU A 195 9.23 6.05 -2.01
C GLU A 195 9.99 7.04 -2.89
N GLN A 196 10.29 8.23 -2.35
CA GLN A 196 11.06 9.24 -3.07
C GLN A 196 12.49 8.73 -3.37
N ASN A 197 12.87 8.74 -4.65
CA ASN A 197 14.15 8.19 -5.14
C ASN A 197 14.33 6.68 -4.86
N GLY A 198 13.23 5.96 -4.74
CA GLY A 198 13.19 4.51 -4.56
C GLY A 198 12.60 3.77 -5.74
N VAL A 199 11.82 2.72 -5.46
CA VAL A 199 11.28 1.78 -6.47
C VAL A 199 9.87 2.11 -6.96
N THR A 200 9.39 3.32 -6.69
CA THR A 200 8.03 3.75 -7.06
C THR A 200 8.05 5.18 -7.56
N ASN A 201 7.20 5.48 -8.54
CA ASN A 201 7.15 6.73 -9.29
C ASN A 201 8.48 7.01 -10.03
N SER A 202 8.40 7.72 -11.14
CA SER A 202 9.51 7.96 -12.04
C SER A 202 10.53 8.92 -11.43
N PRO A 203 11.83 8.81 -11.81
CA PRO A 203 12.82 9.79 -11.43
C PRO A 203 12.46 11.22 -11.87
N ASP A 204 11.81 11.38 -13.04
CA ASP A 204 11.38 12.69 -13.54
C ASP A 204 10.32 13.30 -12.63
N PHE A 205 9.37 12.50 -12.16
CA PHE A 205 8.36 12.95 -11.21
C PHE A 205 9.02 13.45 -9.92
N TRP A 206 9.86 12.62 -9.29
CA TRP A 206 10.47 12.97 -8.01
C TRP A 206 11.41 14.19 -8.07
N GLN A 207 12.09 14.40 -9.19
CA GLN A 207 13.01 15.53 -9.36
C GLN A 207 12.28 16.85 -9.64
N ASN A 208 11.07 16.82 -10.21
CA ASN A 208 10.37 18.01 -10.71
C ASN A 208 9.06 18.33 -9.98
N ALA A 209 8.63 17.47 -9.06
CA ALA A 209 7.49 17.69 -8.18
C ALA A 209 7.85 18.62 -7.01
N ILE A 210 6.93 19.50 -6.63
CA ILE A 210 7.04 20.24 -5.37
C ILE A 210 6.34 19.40 -4.32
N LEU A 211 7.12 18.80 -3.42
CA LEU A 211 6.66 17.84 -2.43
C LEU A 211 6.49 18.47 -1.05
N SER A 212 5.48 18.02 -0.33
CA SER A 212 5.35 18.19 1.11
C SER A 212 4.88 16.88 1.73
N GLU A 213 5.42 16.54 2.90
CA GLU A 213 5.10 15.31 3.64
C GLU A 213 4.29 15.71 4.88
N PRO A 214 2.95 15.84 4.78
CA PRO A 214 2.17 16.32 5.90
C PRO A 214 2.04 15.23 6.96
N GLU A 215 2.30 15.59 8.22
CA GLU A 215 2.23 14.69 9.37
C GLU A 215 0.86 13.99 9.47
N ILE A 216 -0.22 14.72 9.18
CA ILE A 216 -1.60 14.19 9.24
C ILE A 216 -1.82 12.97 8.32
N LEU A 217 -1.11 12.86 7.19
CA LEU A 217 -1.21 11.72 6.28
C LEU A 217 -0.20 10.61 6.56
N ASN A 218 0.79 10.87 7.41
CA ASN A 218 1.92 9.96 7.66
C ASN A 218 1.96 9.42 9.08
N GLN A 219 1.21 9.99 10.03
CA GLN A 219 1.26 9.61 11.45
C GLN A 219 0.95 8.12 11.70
N ASN A 220 0.03 7.53 10.92
CA ASN A 220 -0.26 6.09 10.98
C ASN A 220 0.16 5.34 9.70
N HIS A 221 0.78 6.00 8.73
CA HIS A 221 1.41 5.33 7.59
C HIS A 221 2.73 4.70 8.03
N GLN A 222 3.01 3.48 7.61
CA GLN A 222 4.34 2.90 7.80
C GLN A 222 4.83 2.17 6.55
N PRO A 223 6.15 2.26 6.28
CA PRO A 223 6.84 1.39 5.34
C PRO A 223 6.44 -0.07 5.49
N PHE A 224 6.17 -0.73 4.36
CA PHE A 224 6.00 -2.17 4.33
C PHE A 224 7.29 -2.84 3.85
N ASP A 225 7.88 -3.64 4.74
CA ASP A 225 9.16 -4.31 4.51
C ASP A 225 10.30 -3.31 4.23
N THR A 226 10.98 -3.41 3.09
CA THR A 226 12.17 -2.62 2.75
C THR A 226 11.86 -1.32 2.02
N ILE A 227 10.61 -1.12 1.60
CA ILE A 227 10.17 0.04 0.81
C ILE A 227 9.84 1.20 1.76
N LYS A 228 10.59 2.29 1.67
CA LYS A 228 10.45 3.47 2.55
C LYS A 228 9.46 4.48 1.97
N ASP A 229 8.27 4.01 1.65
CA ASP A 229 7.23 4.87 1.11
C ASP A 229 6.67 5.83 2.17
N ALA A 230 6.16 6.95 1.67
CA ALA A 230 5.46 7.96 2.43
C ALA A 230 4.30 8.53 1.60
N VAL A 231 3.48 9.35 2.24
CA VAL A 231 2.36 10.05 1.61
C VAL A 231 2.72 11.51 1.41
N TRP A 232 2.69 11.94 0.15
CA TRP A 232 3.11 13.27 -0.28
C TRP A 232 1.92 14.07 -0.78
N LEU A 233 1.88 15.36 -0.45
CA LEU A 233 1.11 16.35 -1.21
C LEU A 233 2.00 16.99 -2.26
N VAL A 234 1.49 17.04 -3.48
CA VAL A 234 2.27 17.42 -4.66
C VAL A 234 1.65 18.60 -5.39
N LYS A 235 2.50 19.54 -5.81
CA LYS A 235 2.14 20.70 -6.65
C LYS A 235 3.01 20.76 -7.91
#